data_AF-A0A2P4WYR2-F1
#
_entry.id   AF-A0A2P4WYR2-F1
#
_cell.length_a   1.000
_cell.length_b   1.000
_cell.length_c   1.000
_cell.angle_alpha   90.00
_cell.angle_beta   90.00
_cell.angle_gamma   90.00
#
_symmetry.space_group_name_H-M   'P 1'
#
loop_
_entity.id
_entity.type
_entity.pdbx_description
1 polymer ?
#
loop_
_entity_poly.entity_id
_entity_poly.type
_entity_poly.pdbx_seq_one_letter_code
_entity_poly.pdbx_strand_id
1 'polypeptide(L)'
;MVSLICAIVGAPSSSFRVDIDQNKLVSHLKTEIKKDNPATITCDAKDLQLFLAKKDNEWVKADDLVALQLKRGEIHDVRKVTAEEELDAAWKVEEVLIANDMRAPESKQIHVLVVLPGSDLVMKDMGQLEILIQVSAALRKMVSLICAIVGAPSSSFHVDIDQNKLVSHLKTEIKKDNPATITCDAKDLQLFLAKKDNEWVKADDLVALQLKRGEIHDVRKATAEEELNDTWKVEEVLIANDMRAPESKQIHVLVVLPGSVVLTGLYVSDMVSTKKYESACEMTWSWPVYSPVTWRSVPSHPKYALYRVDMKLARESLSGVPVLFVPGHLGSYKQARSLSRHLWDADETLFDVFALDFDEEPTGLNGNFITDQATYLNDVVRAILREYKRQNKKNKKHTVIPDSVVIVAHSMGGIVARTAELLPNYKKKSIQHVVALESLYKVVDLETRELVNNPNVRLAIAKEVLLGGEKGDDNGDFDTAANVSLHRSYVQDGYYPSEYIGYALLLPQFLTNLLRTKILTAIVIMYVLALQIFYAQVAQQI
;
A
#
# COMPACT_ATOMS: atom_id res chain seq x y z
N MET A 1 41.81 50.57 11.09
CA MET A 1 40.76 50.36 12.12
C MET A 1 39.70 51.42 11.93
N VAL A 2 38.44 51.02 12.00
CA VAL A 2 37.26 51.89 11.97
C VAL A 2 36.54 51.81 13.31
N SER A 3 36.05 52.94 13.78
CA SER A 3 35.30 53.05 15.04
C SER A 3 33.82 53.16 14.73
N LEU A 4 33.06 52.12 15.05
CA LEU A 4 31.62 52.06 14.82
C LEU A 4 30.89 52.33 16.13
N ILE A 5 29.84 53.14 16.04
CA ILE A 5 28.91 53.35 17.15
C ILE A 5 27.70 52.45 16.90
N CYS A 6 27.55 51.44 17.74
CA CYS A 6 26.48 50.46 17.70
C CYS A 6 25.37 50.87 18.66
N ALA A 7 24.11 50.57 18.35
CA ALA A 7 22.98 50.73 19.25
C ALA A 7 22.12 49.46 19.25
N ILE A 8 21.75 48.93 20.43
CA ILE A 8 20.84 47.78 20.51
C ILE A 8 19.40 48.27 20.40
N VAL A 9 18.70 47.74 19.41
CA VAL A 9 17.29 48.07 19.14
C VAL A 9 16.42 47.56 20.30
N GLY A 10 15.50 48.41 20.78
CA GLY A 10 14.60 48.09 21.89
C GLY A 10 15.22 48.12 23.30
N ALA A 11 16.51 48.45 23.44
CA ALA A 11 17.18 48.53 24.73
C ALA A 11 17.54 50.00 25.08
N PRO A 12 17.15 50.52 26.26
CA PRO A 12 17.50 51.88 26.67
C PRO A 12 18.99 51.99 26.99
N SER A 13 19.58 53.16 26.72
CA SER A 13 21.00 53.50 26.97
C SER A 13 22.01 52.53 26.33
N SER A 14 21.65 51.94 25.19
CA SER A 14 22.37 50.81 24.59
C SER A 14 23.38 51.20 23.49
N SER A 15 23.73 52.47 23.35
CA SER A 15 24.71 52.90 22.37
C SER A 15 26.14 52.76 22.89
N PHE A 16 26.99 52.00 22.20
CA PHE A 16 28.39 51.76 22.58
C PHE A 16 29.31 51.81 21.35
N ARG A 17 30.60 51.97 21.59
CA ARG A 17 31.63 52.02 20.56
C ARG A 17 32.29 50.65 20.41
N VAL A 18 32.47 50.21 19.17
CA VAL A 18 33.22 49.01 18.79
C VAL A 18 34.28 49.40 17.78
N ASP A 19 35.54 49.05 18.06
CA ASP A 19 36.67 49.29 17.15
C ASP A 19 36.98 47.98 16.40
N ILE A 20 37.00 48.03 15.06
CA ILE A 20 37.27 46.86 14.21
C ILE A 20 38.21 47.20 13.05
N ASP A 21 39.01 46.23 12.59
CA ASP A 21 39.73 46.36 11.32
C ASP A 21 38.74 46.21 10.14
N GLN A 22 38.73 47.19 9.24
CA GLN A 22 37.80 47.25 8.10
C GLN A 22 37.94 46.05 7.13
N ASN A 23 39.10 45.38 7.15
CA ASN A 23 39.36 44.18 6.36
C ASN A 23 38.78 42.90 6.98
N LYS A 24 38.27 42.95 8.21
CA LYS A 24 37.62 41.82 8.87
C LYS A 24 36.16 41.67 8.43
N LEU A 25 35.65 40.47 8.56
CA LEU A 25 34.28 40.12 8.20
C LEU A 25 33.26 40.68 9.22
N VAL A 26 32.02 40.87 8.78
CA VAL A 26 30.88 41.22 9.64
C VAL A 26 30.65 40.18 10.75
N SER A 27 30.95 38.90 10.51
CA SER A 27 30.96 37.87 11.58
C SER A 27 31.93 38.18 12.72
N HIS A 28 33.08 38.79 12.44
CA HIS A 28 34.01 39.25 13.47
C HIS A 28 33.45 40.49 14.20
N LEU A 29 32.73 41.36 13.48
CA LEU A 29 32.01 42.49 14.09
C LEU A 29 30.94 42.01 15.08
N LYS A 30 30.15 41.00 14.72
CA LYS A 30 29.19 40.35 15.63
C LYS A 30 29.88 39.84 16.91
N THR A 31 31.09 39.30 16.77
CA THR A 31 31.88 38.78 17.90
C THR A 31 32.40 39.88 18.82
N GLU A 32 32.96 40.97 18.27
CA GLU A 32 33.42 42.11 19.08
C GLU A 32 32.24 42.84 19.77
N ILE A 33 31.08 42.96 19.09
CA ILE A 33 29.85 43.52 19.68
C ILE A 33 29.42 42.74 20.93
N LYS A 34 29.39 41.40 20.86
CA LYS A 34 29.05 40.55 22.01
C LYS A 34 30.06 40.71 23.15
N LYS A 35 31.35 40.81 22.82
CA LYS A 35 32.43 40.95 23.80
C LYS A 35 32.38 42.28 24.55
N ASP A 36 31.98 43.36 23.89
CA ASP A 36 31.88 44.69 24.51
C ASP A 36 30.58 44.87 25.33
N ASN A 37 29.54 44.05 25.08
CA ASN A 37 28.29 44.10 25.85
C ASN A 37 27.75 42.72 26.28
N PRO A 38 28.50 41.95 27.08
CA PRO A 38 28.13 40.57 27.45
C PRO A 38 26.95 40.50 28.44
N ALA A 39 26.67 41.60 29.17
CA ALA A 39 25.58 41.65 30.14
C ALA A 39 24.21 41.82 29.47
N THR A 40 24.15 42.53 28.34
CA THR A 40 22.90 42.73 27.57
C THR A 40 22.74 41.69 26.46
N ILE A 41 23.84 41.22 25.86
CA ILE A 41 23.82 40.25 24.76
C ILE A 41 24.05 38.83 25.29
N THR A 42 22.97 38.14 25.64
CA THR A 42 23.00 36.79 26.21
C THR A 42 23.04 35.67 25.17
N CYS A 43 22.68 35.95 23.91
CA CYS A 43 22.69 35.00 22.80
C CYS A 43 24.09 34.80 22.18
N ASP A 44 24.26 33.82 21.29
CA ASP A 44 25.51 33.67 20.55
C ASP A 44 25.74 34.82 19.57
N ALA A 45 27.00 35.20 19.35
CA ALA A 45 27.34 36.29 18.45
C ALA A 45 26.81 36.05 17.02
N LYS A 46 26.78 34.79 16.57
CA LYS A 46 26.23 34.40 15.26
C LYS A 46 24.73 34.72 15.10
N ASP A 47 23.99 34.76 16.21
CA ASP A 47 22.54 34.96 16.23
C ASP A 47 22.17 36.46 16.27
N LEU A 48 23.15 37.36 16.37
CA LEU A 48 22.94 38.80 16.27
C LEU A 48 22.59 39.18 14.84
N GLN A 49 21.59 40.03 14.64
CA GLN A 49 21.32 40.66 13.35
C GLN A 49 21.83 42.09 13.36
N LEU A 50 22.60 42.46 12.33
CA LEU A 50 23.22 43.78 12.22
C LEU A 50 22.67 44.52 11.00
N PHE A 51 22.39 45.82 11.17
CA PHE A 51 21.90 46.68 10.08
C PHE A 51 22.67 48.01 10.10
N LEU A 52 22.82 48.66 8.94
CA LEU A 52 23.38 50.01 8.88
C LEU A 52 22.37 51.03 9.38
N ALA A 53 22.77 51.85 10.35
CA ALA A 53 21.97 52.97 10.82
C ALA A 53 22.12 54.15 9.86
N LYS A 54 21.41 54.11 8.72
CA LYS A 54 21.40 55.19 7.73
C LYS A 54 20.00 55.68 7.39
N LYS A 55 19.88 56.97 7.12
CA LYS A 55 18.67 57.64 6.63
C LYS A 55 19.05 58.48 5.41
N ASP A 56 18.30 58.37 4.32
CA ASP A 56 18.57 59.09 3.06
C ASP A 56 20.01 58.92 2.53
N ASN A 57 20.57 57.70 2.68
CA ASN A 57 21.96 57.34 2.37
C ASN A 57 23.05 58.09 3.17
N GLU A 58 22.69 58.70 4.31
CA GLU A 58 23.64 59.27 5.27
C GLU A 58 23.54 58.59 6.64
N TRP A 59 24.62 58.63 7.43
CA TRP A 59 24.61 58.12 8.80
C TRP A 59 23.61 58.87 9.68
N VAL A 60 22.90 58.13 10.54
CA VAL A 60 21.98 58.75 11.51
C VAL A 60 22.76 59.57 12.52
N LYS A 61 22.48 60.87 12.63
CA LYS A 61 23.19 61.77 13.55
C LYS A 61 22.71 61.56 14.97
N ALA A 62 23.61 61.68 15.95
CA ALA A 62 23.32 61.37 17.35
C ALA A 62 22.28 62.29 18.01
N ASP A 63 22.01 63.44 17.40
CA ASP A 63 21.01 64.46 17.77
C ASP A 63 19.71 64.38 16.94
N ASP A 64 19.65 63.50 15.92
CA ASP A 64 18.41 63.23 15.20
C ASP A 64 17.37 62.60 16.14
N LEU A 65 16.09 62.91 15.90
CA LEU A 65 14.97 62.37 16.67
C LEU A 65 15.00 60.83 16.74
N VAL A 66 15.37 60.19 15.63
CA VAL A 66 15.49 58.72 15.54
C VAL A 66 16.63 58.19 16.42
N ALA A 67 17.77 58.88 16.50
CA ALA A 67 18.86 58.51 17.40
C ALA A 67 18.48 58.69 18.88
N LEU A 68 17.72 59.73 19.21
CA LEU A 68 17.22 59.97 20.56
C LEU A 68 16.21 58.88 20.98
N GLN A 69 15.31 58.48 20.09
CA GLN A 69 14.36 57.39 20.32
C GLN A 69 15.06 56.03 20.46
N LEU A 70 16.09 55.75 19.65
CA LEU A 70 16.94 54.56 19.80
C LEU A 70 17.62 54.52 21.17
N LYS A 71 18.24 55.62 21.60
CA LYS A 71 18.90 55.72 22.91
C LYS A 71 17.94 55.54 24.09
N ARG A 72 16.65 55.86 23.92
CA ARG A 72 15.61 55.63 24.93
C ARG A 72 15.01 54.23 24.88
N GLY A 73 15.40 53.41 23.89
CA GLY A 73 14.84 52.07 23.68
C GLY A 73 13.42 52.09 23.11
N GLU A 74 12.94 53.22 22.57
CA GLU A 74 11.57 53.38 22.05
C GLU A 74 11.40 52.77 20.65
N ILE A 75 12.51 52.57 19.94
CA ILE A 75 12.53 51.93 18.62
C ILE A 75 12.80 50.45 18.80
N HIS A 76 11.77 49.65 18.54
CA HIS A 76 11.82 48.20 18.52
C HIS A 76 11.91 47.61 17.10
N ASP A 77 11.63 48.42 16.07
CA ASP A 77 11.69 48.02 14.67
C ASP A 77 12.77 48.80 13.92
N VAL A 78 13.75 48.04 13.38
CA VAL A 78 14.90 48.57 12.65
C VAL A 78 14.48 49.34 11.39
N ARG A 79 13.31 49.00 10.80
CA ARG A 79 12.75 49.64 9.60
C ARG A 79 12.39 51.11 9.79
N LYS A 80 12.16 51.53 11.04
CA LYS A 80 11.93 52.95 11.36
C LYS A 80 13.20 53.80 11.24
N VAL A 81 14.36 53.16 11.17
CA VAL A 81 15.67 53.80 11.12
C VAL A 81 16.30 53.62 9.74
N THR A 82 16.23 52.41 9.19
CA THR A 82 16.87 52.03 7.93
C THR A 82 15.98 51.06 7.15
N ALA A 83 15.85 51.24 5.84
CA ALA A 83 15.08 50.35 4.97
C ALA A 83 15.90 49.17 4.42
N GLU A 84 17.16 49.05 4.83
CA GLU A 84 18.15 48.13 4.28
C GLU A 84 18.04 46.70 4.83
N GLU A 85 18.61 45.77 4.07
CA GLU A 85 18.73 44.36 4.44
C GLU A 85 19.78 44.12 5.54
N GLU A 86 19.71 42.95 6.18
CA GLU A 86 20.68 42.54 7.19
C GLU A 86 22.10 42.47 6.57
N LEU A 87 23.08 42.93 7.34
CA LEU A 87 24.49 42.81 6.95
C LEU A 87 24.91 41.33 6.86
N ASP A 88 25.33 40.93 5.66
CA ASP A 88 25.84 39.59 5.41
C ASP A 88 27.13 39.34 6.21
N ALA A 89 27.09 38.31 7.06
CA ALA A 89 28.20 37.91 7.93
C ALA A 89 29.48 37.51 7.18
N ALA A 90 29.37 37.17 5.88
CA ALA A 90 30.47 36.77 5.01
C ALA A 90 31.18 37.95 4.31
N TRP A 91 30.63 39.17 4.39
CA TRP A 91 31.23 40.36 3.76
C TRP A 91 32.25 41.03 4.67
N LYS A 92 33.25 41.70 4.09
CA LYS A 92 34.14 42.59 4.86
C LYS A 92 33.42 43.88 5.23
N VAL A 93 33.79 44.47 6.36
CA VAL A 93 33.22 45.77 6.79
C VAL A 93 33.47 46.85 5.72
N GLU A 94 34.64 46.88 5.09
CA GLU A 94 34.93 47.81 3.99
C GLU A 94 34.03 47.60 2.75
N GLU A 95 33.79 46.35 2.36
CA GLU A 95 32.93 46.01 1.23
C GLU A 95 31.47 46.40 1.49
N VAL A 96 30.99 46.22 2.73
CA VAL A 96 29.66 46.68 3.18
C VAL A 96 29.52 48.20 3.06
N LEU A 97 30.54 48.96 3.49
CA LEU A 97 30.49 50.43 3.41
C LEU A 97 30.48 50.91 1.96
N ILE A 98 31.32 50.31 1.10
CA ILE A 98 31.40 50.65 -0.32
C ILE A 98 30.09 50.34 -1.03
N ALA A 99 29.52 49.15 -0.83
CA ALA A 99 28.29 48.73 -1.51
C ALA A 99 27.06 49.55 -1.11
N ASN A 100 27.11 50.21 0.04
CA ASN A 100 26.01 51.04 0.55
C ASN A 100 26.25 52.55 0.37
N ASP A 101 27.27 52.93 -0.41
CA ASP A 101 27.70 54.33 -0.63
C ASP A 101 27.95 55.11 0.68
N MET A 102 28.40 54.41 1.72
CA MET A 102 28.60 55.01 3.04
C MET A 102 29.96 55.68 3.16
N ARG A 103 29.94 56.94 3.59
CA ARG A 103 31.16 57.67 3.96
C ARG A 103 31.79 57.06 5.21
N ALA A 104 33.08 57.34 5.41
CA ALA A 104 33.80 56.88 6.58
C ALA A 104 33.06 57.27 7.89
N PRO A 105 32.97 56.36 8.88
CA PRO A 105 32.33 56.63 10.18
C PRO A 105 32.92 57.85 10.90
N GLU A 106 32.06 58.78 11.36
CA GLU A 106 32.49 59.97 12.12
C GLU A 106 31.92 60.00 13.55
N SER A 107 32.48 60.87 14.38
CA SER A 107 31.96 61.09 15.75
C SER A 107 30.55 61.69 15.72
N LYS A 108 29.74 61.41 16.75
CA LYS A 108 28.34 61.87 16.89
C LYS A 108 27.38 61.29 15.84
N GLN A 109 27.65 60.09 15.35
CA GLN A 109 26.76 59.31 14.48
C GLN A 109 26.48 57.94 15.09
N ILE A 110 25.33 57.35 14.77
CA ILE A 110 25.06 55.93 14.99
C ILE A 110 25.31 55.23 13.66
N HIS A 111 26.04 54.12 13.70
CA HIS A 111 26.52 53.43 12.50
C HIS A 111 25.86 52.05 12.33
N VAL A 112 25.71 51.29 13.41
CA VAL A 112 25.19 49.92 13.35
C VAL A 112 24.04 49.73 14.34
N LEU A 113 22.95 49.14 13.87
CA LEU A 113 21.84 48.71 14.70
C LEU A 113 22.00 47.23 14.99
N VAL A 114 21.94 46.87 16.27
CA VAL A 114 22.10 45.49 16.75
C VAL A 114 20.74 44.99 17.22
N VAL A 115 20.23 43.93 16.60
CA VAL A 115 18.96 43.30 16.96
C VAL A 115 19.23 41.95 17.61
N LEU A 116 18.58 41.68 18.74
CA LEU A 116 18.74 40.44 19.50
C LEU A 116 17.69 39.40 19.07
N PRO A 117 18.06 38.11 18.99
CA PRO A 117 17.10 37.05 18.70
C PRO A 117 16.07 36.97 19.84
N GLY A 118 14.79 37.14 19.50
CA GLY A 118 13.70 37.12 20.47
C GLY A 118 13.39 38.47 21.13
N SER A 119 14.07 39.58 20.77
CA SER A 119 13.53 40.91 21.04
C SER A 119 12.37 41.16 20.09
N ASP A 120 11.16 41.16 20.62
CA ASP A 120 9.88 41.43 19.96
C ASP A 120 9.96 42.47 18.83
N LEU A 121 10.21 41.99 17.60
CA LEU A 121 9.71 42.64 16.39
C LEU A 121 8.21 42.35 16.30
N VAL A 122 7.45 42.97 17.21
CA VAL A 122 6.00 43.07 17.05
C VAL A 122 5.77 43.91 15.80
N MET A 123 5.47 43.23 14.70
CA MET A 123 4.89 43.80 13.49
C MET A 123 3.65 44.61 13.89
N LYS A 124 3.81 45.91 14.09
CA LYS A 124 2.73 46.90 14.14
C LYS A 124 2.83 47.77 12.92
N ASP A 125 2.31 47.23 11.82
CA ASP A 125 1.76 48.03 10.73
C ASP A 125 0.46 47.38 10.24
N MET A 126 -0.50 47.22 11.17
CA MET A 126 -1.80 46.58 10.91
C MET A 126 -2.68 47.33 9.89
N GLY A 127 -2.32 48.52 9.40
CA GLY A 127 -3.09 49.23 8.36
C GLY A 127 -2.68 48.83 6.94
N GLN A 128 -1.38 48.83 6.63
CA GLN A 128 -0.89 48.38 5.32
C GLN A 128 -0.72 46.87 5.25
N LEU A 129 -0.47 46.18 6.37
CA LEU A 129 -0.46 44.73 6.40
C LEU A 129 -1.87 44.15 6.32
N GLU A 130 -2.94 44.80 6.77
CA GLU A 130 -4.30 44.33 6.45
C GLU A 130 -4.60 44.46 4.97
N ILE A 131 -4.17 45.55 4.32
CA ILE A 131 -4.34 45.71 2.87
C ILE A 131 -3.41 44.76 2.11
N LEU A 132 -2.17 44.53 2.54
CA LEU A 132 -1.22 43.61 1.90
C LEU A 132 -1.49 42.14 2.28
N ILE A 133 -2.11 41.84 3.41
CA ILE A 133 -2.64 40.51 3.79
C ILE A 133 -3.98 40.30 3.10
N GLN A 134 -4.83 41.31 2.91
CA GLN A 134 -6.01 41.17 2.06
C GLN A 134 -5.64 41.07 0.59
N VAL A 135 -4.64 41.82 0.11
CA VAL A 135 -4.11 41.74 -1.26
C VAL A 135 -3.31 40.45 -1.44
N SER A 136 -2.49 40.01 -0.49
CA SER A 136 -1.78 38.71 -0.57
C SER A 136 -2.69 37.52 -0.30
N ALA A 137 -3.72 37.62 0.54
CA ALA A 137 -4.75 36.59 0.67
C ALA A 137 -5.73 36.61 -0.51
N ALA A 138 -5.95 37.75 -1.17
CA ALA A 138 -6.66 37.83 -2.45
C ALA A 138 -5.79 37.39 -3.65
N LEU A 139 -4.46 37.44 -3.52
CA LEU A 139 -3.49 36.92 -4.50
C LEU A 139 -3.05 35.48 -4.19
N ARG A 140 -3.34 34.94 -3.00
CA ARG A 140 -3.21 33.52 -2.67
C ARG A 140 -4.24 32.80 -3.51
N LYS A 141 -3.80 32.34 -4.68
CA LYS A 141 -4.54 31.33 -5.43
C LYS A 141 -4.40 30.01 -4.66
N MET A 142 -5.23 29.85 -3.64
CA MET A 142 -5.39 28.58 -2.97
C MET A 142 -6.01 27.60 -3.96
N VAL A 143 -5.42 26.43 -4.06
CA VAL A 143 -5.93 25.33 -4.86
C VAL A 143 -6.13 24.13 -3.97
N SER A 144 -7.30 23.51 -4.12
CA SER A 144 -7.64 22.27 -3.47
C SER A 144 -7.32 21.11 -4.41
N LEU A 145 -6.38 20.26 -4.01
CA LEU A 145 -5.96 19.09 -4.75
C LEU A 145 -6.50 17.83 -4.08
N ILE A 146 -7.28 17.06 -4.83
CA ILE A 146 -7.65 15.70 -4.45
C ILE A 146 -6.45 14.78 -4.74
N CYS A 147 -5.83 14.29 -3.69
CA CYS A 147 -4.72 13.36 -3.73
C CYS A 147 -5.21 11.93 -3.51
N ALA A 148 -4.54 10.93 -4.08
CA ALA A 148 -4.81 9.51 -3.85
C ALA A 148 -3.50 8.75 -3.64
N ILE A 149 -3.44 7.87 -2.63
CA ILE A 149 -2.25 7.04 -2.37
C ILE A 149 -2.32 5.80 -3.23
N VAL A 150 -1.28 5.58 -4.04
CA VAL A 150 -1.20 4.44 -4.94
C VAL A 150 -1.04 3.14 -4.13
N GLY A 151 -1.86 2.14 -4.43
CA GLY A 151 -1.89 0.85 -3.75
C GLY A 151 -2.57 0.84 -2.36
N ALA A 152 -3.19 1.93 -1.93
CA ALA A 152 -3.93 1.97 -0.66
C ALA A 152 -5.43 2.20 -0.90
N PRO A 153 -6.33 1.31 -0.41
CA PRO A 153 -7.78 1.48 -0.58
C PRO A 153 -8.30 2.67 0.23
N SER A 154 -9.34 3.33 -0.29
CA SER A 154 -10.04 4.47 0.34
C SER A 154 -9.10 5.62 0.75
N SER A 155 -8.02 5.83 0.01
CA SER A 155 -6.94 6.76 0.36
C SER A 155 -7.03 8.12 -0.34
N SER A 156 -8.20 8.50 -0.85
CA SER A 156 -8.39 9.81 -1.47
C SER A 156 -8.66 10.88 -0.42
N PHE A 157 -7.89 11.96 -0.43
CA PHE A 157 -8.02 13.08 0.51
C PHE A 157 -7.78 14.40 -0.20
N HIS A 158 -8.26 15.50 0.40
CA HIS A 158 -8.04 16.84 -0.10
C HIS A 158 -6.83 17.47 0.60
N VAL A 159 -6.04 18.22 -0.16
CA VAL A 159 -4.95 19.06 0.36
C VAL A 159 -5.10 20.45 -0.24
N ASP A 160 -5.14 21.46 0.61
CA ASP A 160 -5.20 22.85 0.19
C ASP A 160 -3.79 23.46 0.19
N ILE A 161 -3.38 23.99 -0.95
CA ILE A 161 -2.05 24.60 -1.10
C ILE A 161 -2.13 25.90 -1.91
N ASP A 162 -1.29 26.87 -1.53
CA ASP A 162 -1.03 28.05 -2.34
C ASP A 162 -0.28 27.64 -3.62
N GLN A 163 -0.83 27.93 -4.79
CA GLN A 163 -0.24 27.58 -6.08
C GLN A 163 1.19 28.12 -6.27
N ASN A 164 1.58 29.16 -5.54
CA ASN A 164 2.93 29.73 -5.59
C ASN A 164 3.96 28.95 -4.76
N LYS A 165 3.52 28.00 -3.91
CA LYS A 165 4.41 27.14 -3.15
C LYS A 165 5.01 26.04 -4.02
N LEU A 166 6.17 25.55 -3.59
CA LEU A 166 6.89 24.47 -4.28
C LEU A 166 6.21 23.11 -4.06
N VAL A 167 6.44 22.17 -4.97
CA VAL A 167 6.03 20.76 -4.83
C VAL A 167 6.60 20.11 -3.56
N SER A 168 7.80 20.50 -3.12
CA SER A 168 8.34 20.07 -1.82
C SER A 168 7.48 20.49 -0.61
N HIS A 169 6.82 21.65 -0.68
CA HIS A 169 5.85 22.06 0.33
C HIS A 169 4.56 21.24 0.21
N LEU A 170 4.13 20.87 -1.01
CA LEU A 170 3.01 19.97 -1.22
C LEU A 170 3.25 18.59 -0.59
N LYS A 171 4.44 18.02 -0.74
CA LYS A 171 4.83 16.77 -0.05
C LYS A 171 4.71 16.91 1.47
N THR A 172 5.07 18.06 2.00
CA THR A 172 5.01 18.35 3.45
C THR A 172 3.57 18.46 3.95
N GLU A 173 2.69 19.18 3.24
CA GLU A 173 1.28 19.27 3.62
C GLU A 173 0.56 17.92 3.46
N ILE A 174 0.84 17.15 2.40
CA ILE A 174 0.32 15.79 2.21
C ILE A 174 0.65 14.89 3.42
N LYS A 175 1.90 14.90 3.88
CA LYS A 175 2.30 14.11 5.06
C LYS A 175 1.59 14.58 6.33
N LYS A 176 1.47 15.89 6.51
CA LYS A 176 0.83 16.50 7.67
C LYS A 176 -0.66 16.16 7.78
N ASP A 177 -1.35 16.06 6.65
CA ASP A 177 -2.78 15.71 6.61
C ASP A 177 -3.00 14.19 6.78
N ASN A 178 -2.00 13.34 6.49
CA ASN A 178 -2.10 11.88 6.60
C ASN A 178 -0.94 11.21 7.36
N PRO A 179 -0.66 11.59 8.63
CA PRO A 179 0.49 11.09 9.37
C PRO A 179 0.38 9.62 9.77
N ALA A 180 -0.85 9.09 9.89
CA ALA A 180 -1.07 7.68 10.23
C ALA A 180 -0.75 6.72 9.06
N THR A 181 -0.95 7.18 7.82
CA THR A 181 -0.74 6.39 6.61
C THR A 181 0.65 6.63 6.01
N ILE A 182 1.16 7.86 6.11
CA ILE A 182 2.46 8.28 5.55
C ILE A 182 3.52 8.27 6.66
N THR A 183 4.17 7.12 6.83
CA THR A 183 5.17 6.90 7.89
C THR A 183 6.59 7.31 7.50
N CYS A 184 6.87 7.51 6.21
CA CYS A 184 8.18 7.96 5.69
C CYS A 184 8.36 9.48 5.77
N ASP A 185 9.56 9.99 5.49
CA ASP A 185 9.76 11.44 5.41
C ASP A 185 9.04 12.03 4.19
N ALA A 186 8.60 13.29 4.29
CA ALA A 186 7.89 13.97 3.21
C ALA A 186 8.74 14.03 1.92
N LYS A 187 10.06 14.20 2.07
CA LYS A 187 11.03 14.20 0.96
C LYS A 187 11.06 12.87 0.20
N ASP A 188 10.68 11.77 0.83
CA ASP A 188 10.72 10.43 0.23
C ASP A 188 9.43 10.09 -0.53
N LEU A 189 8.42 10.97 -0.48
CA LEU A 189 7.20 10.85 -1.28
C LEU A 189 7.53 11.12 -2.74
N GLN A 190 6.99 10.32 -3.65
CA GLN A 190 6.96 10.65 -5.07
C GLN A 190 5.55 11.08 -5.45
N LEU A 191 5.44 12.21 -6.14
CA LEU A 191 4.16 12.79 -6.55
C LEU A 191 4.06 12.78 -8.07
N PHE A 192 2.88 12.40 -8.57
CA PHE A 192 2.59 12.41 -10.00
C PHE A 192 1.24 13.10 -10.23
N LEU A 193 1.06 13.79 -11.36
CA LEU A 193 -0.27 14.28 -11.73
C LEU A 193 -1.16 13.09 -12.06
N ALA A 194 -2.42 13.10 -11.66
CA ALA A 194 -3.41 12.12 -12.11
C ALA A 194 -4.08 12.64 -13.38
N LYS A 195 -3.44 12.39 -14.55
CA LYS A 195 -3.96 12.85 -15.83
C LYS A 195 -4.11 11.72 -16.85
N LYS A 196 -5.20 11.76 -17.62
CA LYS A 196 -5.48 10.86 -18.74
C LYS A 196 -5.85 11.71 -19.94
N ASP A 197 -5.19 11.50 -21.08
CA ASP A 197 -5.44 12.26 -22.32
C ASP A 197 -5.36 13.79 -22.13
N ASN A 198 -4.41 14.26 -21.30
CA ASN A 198 -4.24 15.66 -20.87
C ASN A 198 -5.44 16.28 -20.12
N GLU A 199 -6.35 15.46 -19.59
CA GLU A 199 -7.40 15.87 -18.66
C GLU A 199 -7.21 15.23 -17.28
N TRP A 200 -7.78 15.84 -16.24
CA TRP A 200 -7.83 15.25 -14.90
C TRP A 200 -8.61 13.93 -14.90
N VAL A 201 -8.12 12.95 -14.14
CA VAL A 201 -8.84 11.68 -13.95
C VAL A 201 -10.15 11.95 -13.21
N LYS A 202 -11.30 11.62 -13.80
CA LYS A 202 -12.62 11.85 -13.19
C LYS A 202 -12.90 10.76 -12.16
N ALA A 203 -13.61 11.11 -11.09
CA ALA A 203 -13.90 10.19 -9.98
C ALA A 203 -14.70 8.94 -10.38
N ASP A 204 -15.40 9.00 -11.53
CA ASP A 204 -16.22 7.94 -12.11
C ASP A 204 -15.47 7.13 -13.19
N ASP A 205 -14.23 7.53 -13.56
CA ASP A 205 -13.40 6.77 -14.48
C ASP A 205 -12.97 5.45 -13.85
N LEU A 206 -12.83 4.42 -14.70
CA LEU A 206 -12.39 3.09 -14.26
C LEU A 206 -11.08 3.14 -13.46
N VAL A 207 -10.14 4.00 -13.89
CA VAL A 207 -8.85 4.22 -13.21
C VAL A 207 -9.04 4.79 -11.81
N ALA A 208 -9.95 5.75 -11.62
CA ALA A 208 -10.26 6.31 -10.31
C ALA A 208 -10.93 5.29 -9.38
N LEU A 209 -11.81 4.43 -9.92
CA LEU A 209 -12.41 3.34 -9.16
C LEU A 209 -11.38 2.30 -8.71
N GLN A 210 -10.44 1.95 -9.60
CA GLN A 210 -9.33 1.05 -9.29
C GLN A 210 -8.36 1.65 -8.26
N LEU A 211 -8.06 2.94 -8.35
CA LEU A 211 -7.27 3.67 -7.34
C LEU A 211 -7.95 3.64 -5.97
N LYS A 212 -9.26 3.92 -5.91
CA LYS A 212 -10.04 3.88 -4.67
C LYS A 212 -10.08 2.49 -4.04
N ARG A 213 -10.02 1.42 -4.85
CA ARG A 213 -9.95 0.03 -4.38
C ARG A 213 -8.54 -0.44 -4.03
N GLY A 214 -7.51 0.36 -4.31
CA GLY A 214 -6.10 -0.01 -4.10
C GLY A 214 -5.56 -1.01 -5.13
N GLU A 215 -6.25 -1.19 -6.26
CA GLU A 215 -5.87 -2.16 -7.31
C GLU A 215 -4.75 -1.65 -8.24
N ILE A 216 -4.49 -0.33 -8.24
CA ILE A 216 -3.41 0.28 -9.01
C ILE A 216 -2.15 0.34 -8.15
N HIS A 217 -1.16 -0.46 -8.53
CA HIS A 217 0.19 -0.44 -7.97
C HIS A 217 1.21 0.24 -8.90
N ASP A 218 0.91 0.29 -10.21
CA ASP A 218 1.75 0.94 -11.22
C ASP A 218 1.14 2.28 -11.62
N VAL A 219 1.85 3.35 -11.29
CA VAL A 219 1.48 4.74 -11.55
C VAL A 219 1.28 5.00 -13.04
N ARG A 220 2.01 4.31 -13.92
CA ARG A 220 1.91 4.46 -15.39
C ARG A 220 0.55 4.07 -15.94
N LYS A 221 -0.20 3.23 -15.23
CA LYS A 221 -1.58 2.88 -15.61
C LYS A 221 -2.56 4.03 -15.37
N ALA A 222 -2.18 5.00 -14.53
CA ALA A 222 -3.04 6.10 -14.11
C ALA A 222 -2.57 7.48 -14.61
N THR A 223 -1.33 7.61 -15.11
CA THR A 223 -0.80 8.90 -15.58
C THR A 223 0.30 8.81 -16.64
N ALA A 224 0.57 9.94 -17.30
CA ALA A 224 1.70 10.17 -18.20
C ALA A 224 3.01 10.40 -17.41
N GLU A 225 3.72 9.27 -17.22
CA GLU A 225 5.16 9.01 -17.07
C GLU A 225 6.09 9.83 -16.14
N GLU A 226 5.88 11.13 -15.86
CA GLU A 226 6.89 11.95 -15.16
C GLU A 226 6.53 12.33 -13.71
N GLU A 227 7.52 12.21 -12.82
CA GLU A 227 7.43 12.67 -11.43
C GLU A 227 7.45 14.20 -11.34
N LEU A 228 6.67 14.75 -10.42
CA LEU A 228 6.66 16.19 -10.14
C LEU A 228 8.01 16.67 -9.59
N ASN A 229 8.51 17.77 -10.13
CA ASN A 229 9.77 18.35 -9.70
C ASN A 229 9.60 19.17 -8.40
N ASP A 230 10.34 18.78 -7.36
CA ASP A 230 10.30 19.38 -6.02
C ASP A 230 10.66 20.86 -5.96
N THR A 231 11.39 21.37 -6.96
CA THR A 231 11.81 22.77 -7.05
C THR A 231 10.85 23.64 -7.85
N TRP A 232 9.82 23.07 -8.46
CA TRP A 232 8.83 23.82 -9.24
C TRP A 232 7.68 24.28 -8.36
N LYS A 233 7.08 25.41 -8.72
CA LYS A 233 5.81 25.84 -8.11
C LYS A 233 4.66 24.99 -8.61
N VAL A 234 3.62 24.83 -7.79
CA VAL A 234 2.41 24.12 -8.20
C VAL A 234 1.77 24.78 -9.44
N GLU A 235 1.77 26.12 -9.54
CA GLU A 235 1.30 26.83 -10.74
C GLU A 235 2.09 26.46 -12.00
N GLU A 236 3.42 26.41 -11.91
CA GLU A 236 4.30 26.07 -13.03
C GLU A 236 4.08 24.63 -13.49
N VAL A 237 3.88 23.70 -12.56
CA VAL A 237 3.53 22.30 -12.86
C VAL A 237 2.22 22.21 -13.64
N LEU A 238 1.19 22.96 -13.23
CA LEU A 238 -0.11 22.96 -13.90
C LEU A 238 -0.01 23.55 -15.31
N ILE A 239 0.70 24.68 -15.47
CA ILE A 239 0.90 25.34 -16.76
C ILE A 239 1.71 24.46 -17.72
N ALA A 240 2.82 23.88 -17.26
CA ALA A 240 3.68 23.05 -18.09
C ALA A 240 3.00 21.76 -18.58
N ASN A 241 1.92 21.34 -17.91
CA ASN A 241 1.16 20.13 -18.24
C ASN A 241 -0.19 20.43 -18.91
N ASP A 242 -0.46 21.68 -19.30
CA ASP A 242 -1.73 22.14 -19.88
C ASP A 242 -2.96 21.80 -19.02
N MET A 243 -2.77 21.71 -17.70
CA MET A 243 -3.83 21.30 -16.78
C MET A 243 -4.75 22.48 -16.45
N ARG A 244 -6.05 22.26 -16.61
CA ARG A 244 -7.08 23.21 -16.16
C ARG A 244 -7.10 23.31 -14.65
N ALA A 245 -7.72 24.37 -14.13
CA ALA A 245 -7.93 24.54 -12.70
C ALA A 245 -8.61 23.28 -12.11
N PRO A 246 -8.15 22.78 -10.95
CA PRO A 246 -8.68 21.57 -10.35
C PRO A 246 -10.13 21.76 -9.88
N GLU A 247 -10.99 20.77 -10.16
CA GLU A 247 -12.42 20.81 -9.84
C GLU A 247 -12.82 19.67 -8.89
N SER A 248 -14.01 19.78 -8.30
CA SER A 248 -14.59 18.68 -7.53
C SER A 248 -14.82 17.43 -8.41
N LYS A 249 -14.81 16.24 -7.78
CA LYS A 249 -15.01 14.94 -8.46
C LYS A 249 -13.90 14.53 -9.43
N GLN A 250 -12.68 15.01 -9.21
CA GLN A 250 -11.49 14.64 -9.96
C GLN A 250 -10.40 14.11 -9.01
N ILE A 251 -9.46 13.34 -9.51
CA ILE A 251 -8.21 13.03 -8.81
C ILE A 251 -7.13 13.86 -9.50
N HIS A 252 -6.31 14.54 -8.71
CA HIS A 252 -5.32 15.50 -9.20
C HIS A 252 -3.88 15.03 -8.99
N VAL A 253 -3.58 14.42 -7.83
CA VAL A 253 -2.22 14.00 -7.48
C VAL A 253 -2.22 12.55 -7.01
N LEU A 254 -1.32 11.75 -7.56
CA LEU A 254 -1.01 10.40 -7.10
C LEU A 254 0.19 10.46 -6.17
N VAL A 255 0.05 9.90 -4.97
CA VAL A 255 1.07 9.86 -3.93
C VAL A 255 1.62 8.45 -3.84
N VAL A 256 2.93 8.31 -4.06
CA VAL A 256 3.62 7.01 -4.08
C VAL A 256 4.58 6.97 -2.91
N LEU A 257 4.43 5.96 -2.06
CA LEU A 257 5.26 5.77 -0.89
C LEU A 257 6.53 4.98 -1.27
N PRO A 258 7.70 5.24 -0.67
CA PRO A 258 8.95 4.53 -0.99
C PRO A 258 8.85 3.02 -0.73
N GLY A 259 8.00 2.58 0.21
CA GLY A 259 7.68 1.17 0.41
C GLY A 259 7.00 0.51 -0.81
N SER A 260 6.25 1.29 -1.61
CA SER A 260 5.66 0.82 -2.87
C SER A 260 6.72 0.68 -3.98
N VAL A 261 7.81 1.44 -3.94
CA VAL A 261 8.95 1.28 -4.87
C VAL A 261 9.75 0.02 -4.54
N VAL A 262 9.89 -0.33 -3.26
CA VAL A 262 10.51 -1.61 -2.84
C VAL A 262 9.60 -2.79 -3.18
N LEU A 263 8.28 -2.69 -2.95
CA LEU A 263 7.33 -3.72 -3.39
C LEU A 263 7.28 -3.84 -4.91
N THR A 264 7.33 -2.73 -5.64
CA THR A 264 7.40 -2.71 -7.11
C THR A 264 8.73 -3.25 -7.59
N GLY A 265 9.84 -2.92 -6.92
CA GLY A 265 11.17 -3.45 -7.21
C GLY A 265 11.29 -4.93 -6.91
N LEU A 266 10.70 -5.42 -5.81
CA LEU A 266 10.57 -6.83 -5.49
C LEU A 266 9.65 -7.55 -6.48
N TYR A 267 8.52 -6.95 -6.85
CA TYR A 267 7.59 -7.47 -7.85
C TYR A 267 8.24 -7.53 -9.24
N VAL A 268 8.95 -6.49 -9.66
CA VAL A 268 9.68 -6.46 -10.93
C VAL A 268 10.87 -7.41 -10.89
N SER A 269 11.61 -7.48 -9.78
CA SER A 269 12.69 -8.45 -9.58
C SER A 269 12.16 -9.89 -9.59
N ASP A 270 11.00 -10.14 -8.99
CA ASP A 270 10.30 -11.42 -9.01
C ASP A 270 9.79 -11.73 -10.43
N MET A 271 9.16 -10.78 -11.13
CA MET A 271 8.75 -10.92 -12.53
C MET A 271 9.94 -11.19 -13.47
N VAL A 272 11.07 -10.51 -13.28
CA VAL A 272 12.28 -10.69 -14.09
C VAL A 272 12.97 -12.01 -13.75
N SER A 273 12.98 -12.40 -12.47
CA SER A 273 13.53 -13.69 -12.02
C SER A 273 12.64 -14.85 -12.47
N THR A 274 11.33 -14.67 -12.50
CA THR A 274 10.36 -15.69 -12.91
C THR A 274 10.27 -15.83 -14.42
N LYS A 275 10.56 -14.77 -15.20
CA LYS A 275 10.72 -14.83 -16.67
C LYS A 275 11.80 -15.80 -17.15
N LYS A 276 12.79 -16.13 -16.30
CA LYS A 276 13.82 -17.14 -16.63
C LYS A 276 13.30 -18.57 -16.58
N TYR A 277 12.15 -18.81 -15.93
CA TYR A 277 11.49 -20.10 -15.96
C TYR A 277 10.52 -20.10 -17.15
N GLU A 278 10.72 -21.02 -18.08
CA GLU A 278 9.73 -21.28 -19.11
C GLU A 278 8.42 -21.68 -18.43
N SER A 279 7.30 -21.08 -18.84
CA SER A 279 5.98 -21.48 -18.38
C SER A 279 5.70 -22.89 -18.89
N ALA A 280 6.03 -23.90 -18.08
CA ALA A 280 5.66 -25.29 -18.31
C ALA A 280 4.13 -25.52 -18.22
N CYS A 281 3.35 -24.48 -17.89
CA CYS A 281 1.90 -24.49 -17.94
C CYS A 281 1.42 -24.43 -19.39
N GLU A 282 0.96 -25.57 -19.90
CA GLU A 282 0.25 -25.63 -21.16
C GLU A 282 -1.15 -25.01 -21.02
N MET A 283 -1.56 -24.22 -22.01
CA MET A 283 -2.88 -23.59 -22.01
C MET A 283 -3.99 -24.64 -22.17
N THR A 284 -4.78 -24.83 -21.12
CA THR A 284 -5.94 -25.73 -21.13
C THR A 284 -7.15 -25.04 -21.79
N TRP A 285 -7.36 -25.27 -23.08
CA TRP A 285 -8.58 -24.83 -23.78
C TRP A 285 -9.76 -25.76 -23.47
N SER A 286 -10.89 -25.19 -23.07
CA SER A 286 -12.06 -25.95 -22.62
C SER A 286 -13.39 -25.27 -23.01
N TRP A 287 -14.44 -26.08 -23.12
CA TRP A 287 -15.82 -25.63 -23.40
C TRP A 287 -16.77 -26.17 -22.32
N PRO A 288 -16.62 -25.74 -21.07
CA PRO A 288 -17.39 -26.27 -19.96
C PRO A 288 -18.86 -25.83 -20.05
N VAL A 289 -19.77 -26.76 -19.79
CA VAL A 289 -21.20 -26.51 -19.63
C VAL A 289 -21.56 -26.74 -18.17
N TYR A 290 -21.94 -25.67 -17.46
CA TYR A 290 -22.36 -25.71 -16.07
C TYR A 290 -23.87 -25.83 -15.99
N SER A 291 -24.36 -27.01 -15.65
CA SER A 291 -25.80 -27.28 -15.51
C SER A 291 -26.18 -27.26 -14.03
N PRO A 292 -27.09 -26.38 -13.59
CA PRO A 292 -27.53 -26.36 -12.20
C PRO A 292 -28.25 -27.66 -11.84
N VAL A 293 -27.89 -28.24 -10.70
CA VAL A 293 -28.46 -29.50 -10.24
C VAL A 293 -29.72 -29.23 -9.41
N THR A 294 -30.88 -29.61 -9.95
CA THR A 294 -32.20 -29.35 -9.35
C THR A 294 -32.87 -30.60 -8.76
N TRP A 295 -32.08 -31.60 -8.38
CA TRP A 295 -32.62 -32.84 -7.83
C TRP A 295 -33.30 -32.61 -6.49
N ARG A 296 -34.45 -33.28 -6.25
CA ARG A 296 -35.15 -33.24 -4.96
C ARG A 296 -34.31 -33.71 -3.77
N SER A 297 -33.25 -34.47 -4.03
CA SER A 297 -32.34 -34.99 -2.99
C SER A 297 -31.32 -33.96 -2.52
N VAL A 298 -31.08 -32.89 -3.28
CA VAL A 298 -30.19 -31.78 -2.89
C VAL A 298 -30.99 -30.84 -2.00
N PRO A 299 -30.55 -30.58 -0.75
CA PRO A 299 -31.24 -29.64 0.11
C PRO A 299 -31.23 -28.24 -0.51
N SER A 300 -32.38 -27.56 -0.44
CA SER A 300 -32.45 -26.14 -0.75
C SER A 300 -31.58 -25.37 0.23
N HIS A 301 -30.65 -24.58 -0.27
CA HIS A 301 -29.78 -23.73 0.54
C HIS A 301 -29.93 -22.28 0.07
N PRO A 302 -30.00 -21.29 0.97
CA PRO A 302 -30.23 -19.90 0.59
C PRO A 302 -29.07 -19.28 -0.20
N LYS A 303 -27.85 -19.83 -0.06
CA LYS A 303 -26.62 -19.27 -0.65
C LYS A 303 -25.86 -20.23 -1.56
N TYR A 304 -25.97 -21.54 -1.33
CA TYR A 304 -25.05 -22.50 -1.93
C TYR A 304 -25.78 -23.31 -2.99
N ALA A 305 -25.06 -23.65 -4.04
CA ALA A 305 -25.59 -24.39 -5.16
C ALA A 305 -24.64 -25.52 -5.58
N LEU A 306 -25.22 -26.46 -6.34
CA LEU A 306 -24.50 -27.57 -6.95
C LEU A 306 -24.66 -27.49 -8.45
N TYR A 307 -23.53 -27.58 -9.16
CA TYR A 307 -23.51 -27.63 -10.62
C TYR A 307 -22.94 -28.97 -11.09
N ARG A 308 -23.47 -29.50 -12.19
CA ARG A 308 -22.80 -30.53 -13.01
C ARG A 308 -21.95 -29.82 -14.04
N VAL A 309 -20.75 -30.33 -14.27
CA VAL A 309 -19.78 -29.80 -15.23
C VAL A 309 -19.56 -30.83 -16.33
N ASP A 310 -20.10 -30.56 -17.51
CA ASP A 310 -19.89 -31.36 -18.72
C ASP A 310 -19.03 -30.59 -19.73
N MET A 311 -18.56 -31.26 -20.79
CA MET A 311 -17.80 -30.63 -21.88
C MET A 311 -18.62 -30.63 -23.18
N LYS A 312 -18.64 -29.48 -23.87
CA LYS A 312 -19.38 -29.20 -25.11
C LYS A 312 -20.90 -29.26 -24.99
N LEU A 313 -21.45 -30.33 -24.41
CA LEU A 313 -22.89 -30.59 -24.30
C LEU A 313 -23.23 -31.11 -22.90
N ALA A 314 -24.37 -30.67 -22.37
CA ALA A 314 -24.89 -31.16 -21.10
C ALA A 314 -25.33 -32.63 -21.22
N ARG A 315 -25.06 -33.41 -20.18
CA ARG A 315 -25.49 -34.80 -20.09
C ARG A 315 -26.58 -34.97 -19.04
N GLU A 316 -27.49 -35.92 -19.27
CA GLU A 316 -28.54 -36.26 -18.29
C GLU A 316 -28.22 -37.50 -17.46
N SER A 317 -27.64 -38.53 -18.08
CA SER A 317 -27.33 -39.80 -17.41
C SER A 317 -26.10 -39.69 -16.52
N LEU A 318 -26.15 -40.32 -15.34
CA LEU A 318 -25.00 -40.56 -14.49
C LEU A 318 -24.53 -42.01 -14.68
N SER A 319 -23.29 -42.18 -15.12
CA SER A 319 -22.72 -43.50 -15.41
C SER A 319 -21.23 -43.62 -15.06
N GLY A 320 -20.55 -42.49 -14.84
CA GLY A 320 -19.15 -42.44 -14.48
C GLY A 320 -18.94 -42.38 -12.96
N VAL A 321 -17.68 -42.29 -12.56
CA VAL A 321 -17.24 -42.04 -11.19
C VAL A 321 -17.62 -40.61 -10.79
N PRO A 322 -18.36 -40.40 -9.68
CA PRO A 322 -18.73 -39.07 -9.23
C PRO A 322 -17.52 -38.33 -8.65
N VAL A 323 -17.20 -37.18 -9.25
CA VAL A 323 -16.14 -36.26 -8.80
C VAL A 323 -16.77 -34.93 -8.41
N LEU A 324 -16.49 -34.42 -7.21
CA LEU A 324 -17.04 -33.16 -6.71
C LEU A 324 -15.91 -32.17 -6.41
N PHE A 325 -15.90 -31.08 -7.15
CA PHE A 325 -14.99 -29.95 -6.95
C PHE A 325 -15.49 -29.05 -5.81
N VAL A 326 -14.59 -28.68 -4.90
CA VAL A 326 -14.87 -27.82 -3.73
C VAL A 326 -13.96 -26.59 -3.79
N PRO A 327 -14.51 -25.39 -4.06
CA PRO A 327 -13.72 -24.18 -4.19
C PRO A 327 -13.14 -23.72 -2.85
N GLY A 328 -12.17 -22.82 -2.94
CA GLY A 328 -11.51 -22.19 -1.79
C GLY A 328 -12.07 -20.82 -1.42
N HIS A 329 -11.28 -20.05 -0.68
CA HIS A 329 -11.59 -18.68 -0.28
C HIS A 329 -11.87 -17.80 -1.52
N LEU A 330 -13.03 -17.13 -1.56
CA LEU A 330 -13.48 -16.32 -2.71
C LEU A 330 -13.44 -17.10 -4.05
N GLY A 331 -13.53 -18.43 -3.97
CA GLY A 331 -13.33 -19.32 -5.10
C GLY A 331 -14.63 -19.58 -5.85
N SER A 332 -14.57 -19.44 -7.17
CA SER A 332 -15.70 -19.77 -8.05
C SER A 332 -15.76 -21.27 -8.35
N TYR A 333 -16.97 -21.85 -8.38
CA TYR A 333 -17.18 -23.23 -8.85
C TYR A 333 -16.65 -23.47 -10.28
N LYS A 334 -16.52 -22.40 -11.07
CA LYS A 334 -15.99 -22.42 -12.44
C LYS A 334 -14.50 -22.80 -12.53
N GLN A 335 -13.79 -22.81 -11.40
CA GLN A 335 -12.42 -23.32 -11.31
C GLN A 335 -12.32 -24.81 -11.69
N ALA A 336 -13.43 -25.55 -11.58
CA ALA A 336 -13.51 -26.95 -12.00
C ALA A 336 -13.21 -27.18 -13.49
N ARG A 337 -13.29 -26.14 -14.36
CA ARG A 337 -13.16 -26.29 -15.82
C ARG A 337 -11.90 -27.05 -16.27
N SER A 338 -10.75 -26.75 -15.67
CA SER A 338 -9.47 -27.30 -16.12
C SER A 338 -9.34 -28.76 -15.70
N LEU A 339 -9.80 -29.09 -14.49
CA LEU A 339 -9.93 -30.47 -14.02
C LEU A 339 -10.87 -31.26 -14.93
N SER A 340 -12.09 -30.76 -15.13
CA SER A 340 -13.09 -31.41 -15.97
C SER A 340 -12.59 -31.63 -17.40
N ARG A 341 -11.79 -30.71 -17.94
CA ARG A 341 -11.19 -30.83 -19.27
C ARG A 341 -10.23 -32.01 -19.36
N HIS A 342 -9.33 -32.17 -18.38
CA HIS A 342 -8.37 -33.27 -18.36
C HIS A 342 -9.05 -34.62 -18.12
N LEU A 343 -10.05 -34.67 -17.23
CA LEU A 343 -10.82 -35.89 -16.99
C LEU A 343 -11.59 -36.31 -18.25
N TRP A 344 -12.12 -35.35 -19.01
CA TRP A 344 -12.80 -35.63 -20.27
C TRP A 344 -11.83 -36.07 -21.39
N ASP A 345 -10.60 -35.55 -21.42
CA ASP A 345 -9.56 -36.05 -22.36
C ASP A 345 -9.19 -37.50 -22.09
N ALA A 346 -9.12 -37.89 -20.82
CA ALA A 346 -8.80 -39.25 -20.44
C ALA A 346 -9.91 -40.22 -20.88
N ASP A 347 -11.17 -39.90 -20.55
CA ASP A 347 -12.35 -40.61 -21.05
C ASP A 347 -13.59 -39.74 -20.84
N GLU A 348 -14.30 -39.45 -21.94
CA GLU A 348 -15.45 -38.55 -21.94
C GLU A 348 -16.59 -39.02 -21.01
N THR A 349 -16.68 -40.32 -20.73
CA THR A 349 -17.79 -40.97 -20.01
C THR A 349 -17.42 -41.54 -18.64
N LEU A 350 -16.13 -41.68 -18.35
CA LEU A 350 -15.63 -42.30 -17.13
C LEU A 350 -15.92 -41.49 -15.88
N PHE A 351 -15.96 -40.16 -15.97
CA PHE A 351 -16.17 -39.27 -14.83
C PHE A 351 -17.43 -38.43 -15.00
N ASP A 352 -18.18 -38.27 -13.90
CA ASP A 352 -19.26 -37.30 -13.78
C ASP A 352 -18.82 -36.22 -12.79
N VAL A 353 -18.49 -35.04 -13.32
CA VAL A 353 -17.92 -33.95 -12.53
C VAL A 353 -19.01 -33.00 -12.05
N PHE A 354 -18.92 -32.65 -10.78
CA PHE A 354 -19.76 -31.70 -10.09
C PHE A 354 -18.90 -30.59 -9.49
N ALA A 355 -19.48 -29.42 -9.23
CA ALA A 355 -18.81 -28.32 -8.57
C ALA A 355 -19.75 -27.65 -7.56
N LEU A 356 -19.23 -27.39 -6.37
CA LEU A 356 -19.93 -26.60 -5.35
C LEU A 356 -19.75 -25.12 -5.62
N ASP A 357 -20.85 -24.38 -5.52
CA ASP A 357 -20.86 -22.94 -5.46
C ASP A 357 -21.12 -22.50 -4.01
N PHE A 358 -20.10 -21.87 -3.41
CA PHE A 358 -20.16 -21.31 -2.06
C PHE A 358 -20.39 -19.80 -2.06
N ASP A 359 -20.98 -19.25 -3.13
CA ASP A 359 -21.26 -17.81 -3.27
C ASP A 359 -20.00 -16.96 -3.14
N GLU A 360 -18.86 -17.53 -3.54
CA GLU A 360 -17.53 -16.93 -3.43
C GLU A 360 -17.26 -16.32 -2.05
N GLU A 361 -17.70 -16.99 -0.97
CA GLU A 361 -17.57 -16.48 0.39
C GLU A 361 -16.10 -16.36 0.86
N PRO A 362 -15.79 -15.39 1.74
CA PRO A 362 -14.46 -15.20 2.28
C PRO A 362 -14.14 -16.22 3.40
N THR A 363 -14.13 -17.52 3.07
CA THR A 363 -13.97 -18.64 4.02
C THR A 363 -12.75 -18.51 4.95
N GLY A 364 -11.64 -17.94 4.49
CA GLY A 364 -10.43 -17.72 5.29
C GLY A 364 -10.56 -16.67 6.42
N LEU A 365 -11.62 -15.86 6.42
CA LEU A 365 -11.80 -14.76 7.37
C LEU A 365 -12.78 -15.08 8.51
N ASN A 366 -13.56 -16.17 8.41
CA ASN A 366 -14.55 -16.54 9.42
C ASN A 366 -14.79 -18.06 9.46
N GLY A 367 -14.58 -18.67 10.62
CA GLY A 367 -14.77 -20.11 10.84
C GLY A 367 -16.23 -20.59 10.71
N ASN A 368 -17.22 -19.70 10.83
CA ASN A 368 -18.62 -20.06 10.62
C ASN A 368 -18.87 -20.52 9.17
N PHE A 369 -18.22 -19.88 8.18
CA PHE A 369 -18.32 -20.31 6.78
C PHE A 369 -17.83 -21.73 6.58
N ILE A 370 -16.75 -22.14 7.26
CA ILE A 370 -16.21 -23.50 7.15
C ILE A 370 -17.25 -24.53 7.59
N THR A 371 -17.97 -24.26 8.67
CA THR A 371 -18.97 -25.18 9.22
C THR A 371 -20.20 -25.28 8.32
N ASP A 372 -20.70 -24.16 7.81
CA ASP A 372 -21.84 -24.12 6.89
C ASP A 372 -21.50 -24.82 5.56
N GLN A 373 -20.35 -24.49 4.97
CA GLN A 373 -19.87 -25.08 3.72
C GLN A 373 -19.62 -26.59 3.88
N ALA A 374 -19.07 -27.03 5.02
CA ALA A 374 -18.84 -28.44 5.31
C ALA A 374 -20.15 -29.22 5.52
N THR A 375 -21.13 -28.58 6.18
CA THR A 375 -22.47 -29.15 6.37
C THR A 375 -23.13 -29.37 5.00
N TYR A 376 -23.10 -28.34 4.14
CA TYR A 376 -23.67 -28.41 2.79
C TYR A 376 -22.95 -29.42 1.88
N LEU A 377 -21.62 -29.53 1.98
CA LEU A 377 -20.84 -30.54 1.27
C LEU A 377 -21.34 -31.97 1.59
N ASN A 378 -21.53 -32.30 2.87
CA ASN A 378 -22.06 -33.61 3.27
C ASN A 378 -23.48 -33.87 2.74
N ASP A 379 -24.30 -32.83 2.69
CA ASP A 379 -25.64 -32.86 2.14
C ASP A 379 -25.65 -33.15 0.64
N VAL A 380 -24.79 -32.47 -0.11
CA VAL A 380 -24.57 -32.70 -1.55
C VAL A 380 -24.01 -34.10 -1.83
N VAL A 381 -23.01 -34.57 -1.08
CA VAL A 381 -22.45 -35.91 -1.26
C VAL A 381 -23.54 -36.97 -1.11
N ARG A 382 -24.42 -36.84 -0.10
CA ARG A 382 -25.56 -37.75 0.05
C ARG A 382 -26.56 -37.63 -1.09
N ALA A 383 -26.79 -36.43 -1.61
CA ALA A 383 -27.68 -36.19 -2.74
C ALA A 383 -27.19 -36.86 -4.04
N ILE A 384 -25.89 -36.75 -4.33
CA ILE A 384 -25.23 -37.39 -5.48
C ILE A 384 -25.40 -38.91 -5.39
N LEU A 385 -25.01 -39.53 -4.27
CA LEU A 385 -25.10 -40.99 -4.11
C LEU A 385 -26.54 -41.51 -4.20
N ARG A 386 -27.53 -40.75 -3.70
CA ARG A 386 -28.95 -41.09 -3.84
C ARG A 386 -29.41 -41.03 -5.29
N GLU A 387 -28.92 -40.05 -6.05
CA GLU A 387 -29.29 -39.88 -7.44
C GLU A 387 -28.74 -41.02 -8.32
N TYR A 388 -27.50 -41.45 -8.09
CA TYR A 388 -26.96 -42.65 -8.73
C TYR A 388 -27.81 -43.89 -8.47
N LYS A 389 -28.24 -44.11 -7.22
CA LYS A 389 -29.13 -45.22 -6.86
C LYS A 389 -30.49 -45.11 -7.58
N ARG A 390 -31.04 -43.90 -7.67
CA ARG A 390 -32.32 -43.64 -8.33
C ARG A 390 -32.27 -43.91 -9.83
N GLN A 391 -31.24 -43.41 -10.53
CA GLN A 391 -31.09 -43.61 -11.98
C GLN A 391 -30.82 -45.08 -12.33
N ASN A 392 -29.98 -45.78 -11.55
CA ASN A 392 -29.74 -47.22 -11.72
C ASN A 392 -31.04 -48.03 -11.60
N LYS A 393 -31.84 -47.76 -10.55
CA LYS A 393 -33.14 -48.43 -10.36
C LYS A 393 -34.11 -48.15 -11.51
N LYS A 394 -34.16 -46.90 -12.00
CA LYS A 394 -35.04 -46.50 -13.11
C LYS A 394 -34.63 -47.16 -14.44
N ASN A 395 -33.33 -47.20 -14.73
CA ASN A 395 -32.82 -47.61 -16.04
C ASN A 395 -32.58 -49.12 -16.15
N LYS A 396 -32.75 -49.90 -15.05
CA LYS A 396 -32.43 -51.34 -14.96
C LYS A 396 -31.00 -51.70 -15.41
N LYS A 397 -30.11 -50.71 -15.55
CA LYS A 397 -28.69 -50.91 -15.83
C LYS A 397 -28.07 -51.48 -14.57
N HIS A 398 -27.46 -52.67 -14.68
CA HIS A 398 -26.63 -53.26 -13.62
C HIS A 398 -25.24 -52.60 -13.63
N THR A 399 -25.20 -51.27 -13.63
CA THR A 399 -23.94 -50.52 -13.46
C THR A 399 -23.59 -50.47 -11.98
N VAL A 400 -22.28 -50.47 -11.69
CA VAL A 400 -21.78 -50.36 -10.31
C VAL A 400 -22.28 -49.05 -9.72
N ILE A 401 -22.99 -49.15 -8.59
CA ILE A 401 -23.49 -47.98 -7.86
C ILE A 401 -22.34 -47.48 -6.98
N PRO A 402 -21.89 -46.23 -7.10
CA PRO A 402 -20.87 -45.70 -6.21
C PRO A 402 -21.41 -45.58 -4.78
N ASP A 403 -20.59 -45.96 -3.80
CA ASP A 403 -20.88 -45.78 -2.38
C ASP A 403 -20.22 -44.51 -1.79
N SER A 404 -19.33 -43.89 -2.57
CA SER A 404 -18.48 -42.76 -2.23
C SER A 404 -18.36 -41.76 -3.39
N VAL A 405 -17.96 -40.53 -3.07
CA VAL A 405 -17.67 -39.46 -4.03
C VAL A 405 -16.20 -39.05 -3.91
N VAL A 406 -15.54 -38.84 -5.06
CA VAL A 406 -14.19 -38.29 -5.13
C VAL A 406 -14.28 -36.78 -4.95
N ILE A 407 -13.65 -36.23 -3.91
CA ILE A 407 -13.60 -34.79 -3.66
C ILE A 407 -12.31 -34.22 -4.26
N VAL A 408 -12.41 -33.14 -5.02
CA VAL A 408 -11.27 -32.35 -5.49
C VAL A 408 -11.41 -30.95 -4.91
N ALA A 409 -10.65 -30.64 -3.88
CA ALA A 409 -10.74 -29.37 -3.20
C ALA A 409 -9.69 -28.37 -3.71
N HIS A 410 -9.92 -27.07 -3.51
CA HIS A 410 -8.94 -26.03 -3.80
C HIS A 410 -8.74 -25.14 -2.57
N SER A 411 -7.49 -24.90 -2.16
CA SER A 411 -7.16 -24.00 -1.04
C SER A 411 -8.01 -24.29 0.22
N MET A 412 -8.74 -23.31 0.76
CA MET A 412 -9.64 -23.46 1.92
C MET A 412 -10.73 -24.53 1.75
N GLY A 413 -11.07 -24.94 0.52
CA GLY A 413 -11.99 -26.05 0.26
C GLY A 413 -11.49 -27.38 0.83
N GLY A 414 -10.17 -27.53 1.00
CA GLY A 414 -9.59 -28.71 1.64
C GLY A 414 -9.91 -28.77 3.14
N ILE A 415 -9.91 -27.61 3.81
CA ILE A 415 -10.32 -27.47 5.20
C ILE A 415 -11.82 -27.72 5.36
N VAL A 416 -12.63 -27.23 4.41
CA VAL A 416 -14.07 -27.52 4.36
C VAL A 416 -14.32 -29.03 4.24
N ALA A 417 -13.64 -29.70 3.31
CA ALA A 417 -13.76 -31.15 3.12
C ALA A 417 -13.37 -31.95 4.36
N ARG A 418 -12.32 -31.52 5.08
CA ARG A 418 -11.90 -32.17 6.33
C ARG A 418 -12.86 -31.92 7.47
N THR A 419 -13.33 -30.69 7.61
CA THR A 419 -14.34 -30.35 8.61
C THR A 419 -15.61 -31.17 8.38
N ALA A 420 -15.99 -31.40 7.13
CA ALA A 420 -17.16 -32.21 6.79
C ALA A 420 -17.11 -33.62 7.36
N GLU A 421 -15.94 -34.29 7.37
CA GLU A 421 -15.79 -35.64 7.95
C GLU A 421 -16.03 -35.68 9.47
N LEU A 422 -15.87 -34.55 10.16
CA LEU A 422 -16.04 -34.43 11.61
C LEU A 422 -17.47 -34.06 12.03
N LEU A 423 -18.31 -33.63 11.08
CA LEU A 423 -19.66 -33.18 11.39
C LEU A 423 -20.62 -34.36 11.60
N PRO A 424 -21.66 -34.20 12.46
CA PRO A 424 -22.63 -35.26 12.72
C PRO A 424 -23.40 -35.73 11.49
N ASN A 425 -23.47 -34.88 10.46
CA ASN A 425 -24.17 -35.17 9.23
C ASN A 425 -23.26 -35.96 8.24
N TYR A 426 -22.00 -36.25 8.55
CA TYR A 426 -21.15 -37.09 7.69
C TYR A 426 -21.68 -38.54 7.58
N LYS A 427 -21.76 -39.06 6.35
CA LYS A 427 -22.01 -40.48 6.12
C LYS A 427 -20.67 -41.20 6.04
N LYS A 428 -20.39 -42.08 7.01
CA LYS A 428 -19.13 -42.85 7.06
C LYS A 428 -18.81 -43.50 5.70
N LYS A 429 -17.57 -43.29 5.22
CA LYS A 429 -17.04 -43.76 3.91
C LYS A 429 -17.68 -43.14 2.66
N SER A 430 -18.46 -42.05 2.77
CA SER A 430 -19.08 -41.43 1.58
C SER A 430 -18.15 -40.48 0.82
N ILE A 431 -17.02 -40.11 1.41
CA ILE A 431 -15.97 -39.27 0.80
C ILE A 431 -14.73 -40.15 0.67
N GLN A 432 -14.19 -40.32 -0.54
CA GLN A 432 -13.11 -41.29 -0.80
C GLN A 432 -11.73 -40.64 -0.93
N HIS A 433 -11.63 -39.54 -1.67
CA HIS A 433 -10.37 -38.85 -1.93
C HIS A 433 -10.62 -37.36 -1.75
N VAL A 434 -9.70 -36.64 -1.13
CA VAL A 434 -9.68 -35.17 -1.14
C VAL A 434 -8.42 -34.78 -1.88
N VAL A 435 -8.55 -34.54 -3.19
CA VAL A 435 -7.47 -34.04 -4.03
C VAL A 435 -7.44 -32.53 -3.87
N ALA A 436 -6.56 -32.01 -3.04
CA ALA A 436 -6.56 -30.59 -2.75
C ALA A 436 -5.50 -29.86 -3.60
N LEU A 437 -5.95 -29.19 -4.67
CA LEU A 437 -5.13 -28.35 -5.55
C LEU A 437 -4.72 -27.10 -4.76
N GLU A 438 -3.42 -26.81 -4.73
CA GLU A 438 -2.76 -25.86 -3.81
C GLU A 438 -2.92 -26.21 -2.30
N SER A 439 -3.39 -27.41 -1.99
CA SER A 439 -3.36 -28.00 -0.64
C SER A 439 -2.76 -29.42 -0.73
N LEU A 440 -1.45 -29.47 -0.96
CA LEU A 440 -0.54 -30.64 -0.86
C LEU A 440 -1.16 -32.04 -1.09
N TYR A 441 -0.97 -32.58 -2.29
CA TYR A 441 -1.03 -34.02 -2.55
C TYR A 441 -0.04 -34.76 -1.64
N LYS A 442 -0.50 -35.83 -0.98
CA LYS A 442 0.39 -36.79 -0.33
C LYS A 442 0.76 -37.87 -1.33
N VAL A 443 1.93 -37.76 -1.94
CA VAL A 443 2.68 -38.96 -2.34
C VAL A 443 3.58 -39.26 -1.17
N VAL A 444 3.46 -40.46 -0.62
CA VAL A 444 4.17 -40.89 0.58
C VAL A 444 5.30 -41.83 0.24
N ASP A 445 6.33 -41.77 1.06
CA ASP A 445 7.21 -42.90 1.22
C ASP A 445 6.41 -44.09 1.79
N LEU A 446 6.54 -45.24 1.14
CA LEU A 446 5.71 -46.42 1.40
C LEU A 446 6.08 -47.12 2.71
N GLU A 447 7.32 -46.95 3.18
CA GLU A 447 7.80 -47.56 4.42
C GLU A 447 7.53 -46.64 5.61
N THR A 448 7.86 -45.35 5.49
CA THR A 448 7.79 -44.40 6.59
C THR A 448 6.41 -43.74 6.72
N ARG A 449 5.57 -43.83 5.69
CA ARG A 449 4.28 -43.11 5.57
C ARG A 449 4.45 -41.57 5.64
N GLU A 450 5.67 -41.07 5.51
CA GLU A 450 6.00 -39.64 5.48
C GLU A 450 5.84 -39.08 4.06
N LEU A 451 5.73 -37.75 3.95
CA LEU A 451 5.60 -37.08 2.67
C LEU A 451 6.88 -37.24 1.84
N VAL A 452 6.77 -37.62 0.56
CA VAL A 452 7.92 -37.58 -0.35
C VAL A 452 8.38 -36.12 -0.46
N ASN A 453 9.60 -35.85 -0.01
CA ASN A 453 10.12 -34.48 0.12
C ASN A 453 10.18 -33.74 -1.23
N ASN A 454 10.44 -34.44 -2.33
CA ASN A 454 10.59 -33.85 -3.66
C ASN A 454 9.23 -33.52 -4.32
N PRO A 455 8.92 -32.25 -4.63
CA PRO A 455 7.65 -31.84 -5.24
C PRO A 455 7.45 -32.33 -6.68
N ASN A 456 8.52 -32.47 -7.48
CA ASN A 456 8.42 -32.96 -8.85
C ASN A 456 8.07 -34.45 -8.88
N VAL A 457 8.65 -35.22 -7.95
CA VAL A 457 8.34 -36.65 -7.77
C VAL A 457 6.90 -36.83 -7.28
N ARG A 458 6.43 -35.97 -6.36
CA ARG A 458 5.02 -35.94 -5.94
C ARG A 458 4.07 -35.69 -7.11
N LEU A 459 4.39 -34.71 -7.96
CA LEU A 459 3.57 -34.37 -9.12
C LEU A 459 3.53 -35.49 -10.16
N ALA A 460 4.69 -36.12 -10.44
CA ALA A 460 4.78 -37.24 -11.38
C ALA A 460 3.97 -38.45 -10.91
N ILE A 461 4.09 -38.83 -9.64
CA ILE A 461 3.34 -39.95 -9.08
C ILE A 461 1.84 -39.62 -9.00
N ALA A 462 1.47 -38.39 -8.61
CA ALA A 462 0.06 -37.98 -8.60
C ALA A 462 -0.56 -38.01 -10.01
N LYS A 463 0.18 -37.55 -11.03
CA LYS A 463 -0.25 -37.63 -12.44
C LYS A 463 -0.47 -39.09 -12.85
N GLU A 464 0.47 -39.99 -12.56
CA GLU A 464 0.32 -41.39 -12.95
C GLU A 464 -0.76 -42.16 -12.19
N VAL A 465 -0.93 -41.84 -10.90
CA VAL A 465 -1.95 -42.46 -10.06
C VAL A 465 -3.36 -42.03 -10.49
N LEU A 466 -3.55 -40.77 -10.91
CA LEU A 466 -4.86 -40.21 -11.23
C LEU A 466 -5.24 -40.30 -12.72
N LEU A 467 -4.28 -40.19 -13.64
CA LEU A 467 -4.55 -39.99 -15.07
C LEU A 467 -4.15 -41.18 -15.94
N GLY A 468 -3.23 -42.04 -15.49
CA GLY A 468 -2.82 -43.28 -16.17
C GLY A 468 -2.18 -43.07 -17.55
N GLY A 469 -0.85 -42.98 -17.60
CA GLY A 469 0.02 -42.98 -18.80
C GLY A 469 0.66 -41.61 -19.10
N GLU A 470 1.87 -41.47 -19.66
CA GLU A 470 2.89 -42.37 -20.22
C GLU A 470 4.24 -42.21 -19.48
N LYS A 471 5.12 -43.23 -19.57
CA LYS A 471 6.52 -43.15 -19.09
C LYS A 471 7.23 -41.94 -19.72
N GLY A 472 7.40 -40.89 -18.92
CA GLY A 472 8.37 -39.84 -19.22
C GLY A 472 9.78 -40.42 -19.14
N ASP A 473 10.57 -40.18 -20.19
CA ASP A 473 11.94 -40.66 -20.42
C ASP A 473 13.00 -40.08 -19.45
N ASP A 474 12.62 -39.75 -18.21
CA ASP A 474 13.56 -39.26 -17.20
C ASP A 474 14.07 -40.44 -16.35
N ASN A 475 15.36 -40.74 -16.57
CA ASN A 475 16.19 -41.70 -15.85
C ASN A 475 16.31 -41.38 -14.35
N GLY A 476 15.23 -41.58 -13.60
CA GLY A 476 15.21 -41.57 -12.14
C GLY A 476 14.83 -42.95 -11.64
N ASP A 477 15.81 -43.68 -11.13
CA ASP A 477 15.69 -44.96 -10.44
C ASP A 477 14.65 -44.89 -9.30
N PHE A 478 13.40 -45.24 -9.60
CA PHE A 478 12.39 -45.52 -8.60
C PHE A 478 11.43 -46.56 -9.16
N ASP A 479 11.40 -47.72 -8.52
CA ASP A 479 10.67 -48.93 -8.92
C ASP A 479 9.15 -48.63 -9.06
N THR A 480 8.72 -48.29 -10.27
CA THR A 480 7.57 -47.38 -10.48
C THR A 480 6.23 -48.12 -10.61
N ALA A 481 6.23 -49.34 -11.15
CA ALA A 481 4.98 -50.04 -11.45
C ALA A 481 4.28 -50.59 -10.19
N ALA A 482 5.05 -51.18 -9.25
CA ALA A 482 4.51 -51.67 -7.98
C ALA A 482 4.06 -50.51 -7.08
N ASN A 483 4.81 -49.42 -7.06
CA ASN A 483 4.53 -48.24 -6.24
C ASN A 483 3.31 -47.46 -6.73
N VAL A 484 3.11 -47.35 -8.06
CA VAL A 484 1.91 -46.75 -8.66
C VAL A 484 0.68 -47.63 -8.42
N SER A 485 0.80 -48.95 -8.56
CA SER A 485 -0.30 -49.88 -8.28
C SER A 485 -0.73 -49.84 -6.80
N LEU A 486 0.22 -49.69 -5.88
CA LEU A 486 -0.05 -49.61 -4.44
C LEU A 486 -0.59 -48.24 -4.03
N HIS A 487 -0.08 -47.14 -4.61
CA HIS A 487 -0.70 -45.82 -4.44
C HIS A 487 -2.11 -45.78 -5.04
N ARG A 488 -2.36 -46.47 -6.15
CA ARG A 488 -3.69 -46.64 -6.73
C ARG A 488 -4.60 -47.45 -5.81
N SER A 489 -4.08 -48.48 -5.12
CA SER A 489 -4.84 -49.21 -4.11
C SER A 489 -5.13 -48.33 -2.87
N TYR A 490 -4.18 -47.52 -2.40
CA TYR A 490 -4.41 -46.57 -1.30
C TYR A 490 -5.36 -45.43 -1.66
N VAL A 491 -5.35 -44.98 -2.91
CA VAL A 491 -6.40 -44.14 -3.46
C VAL A 491 -7.71 -44.91 -3.32
N GLN A 492 -7.87 -46.07 -3.95
CA GLN A 492 -9.12 -46.87 -3.90
C GLN A 492 -9.62 -47.19 -2.48
N ASP A 493 -8.73 -47.50 -1.54
CA ASP A 493 -9.07 -47.90 -0.17
C ASP A 493 -9.30 -46.71 0.79
N GLY A 494 -8.86 -45.51 0.39
CA GLY A 494 -8.93 -44.28 1.17
C GLY A 494 -7.79 -44.15 2.19
N TYR A 495 -7.27 -42.92 2.33
CA TYR A 495 -6.26 -42.56 3.34
C TYR A 495 -6.88 -42.37 4.74
N TYR A 496 -6.12 -42.64 5.80
CA TYR A 496 -6.62 -42.55 7.19
C TYR A 496 -6.72 -41.10 7.69
N PRO A 497 -7.76 -40.73 8.47
CA PRO A 497 -7.92 -39.39 9.06
C PRO A 497 -6.71 -38.90 9.88
N SER A 498 -6.01 -39.81 10.57
CA SER A 498 -4.82 -39.50 11.38
C SER A 498 -3.58 -39.17 10.56
N GLU A 499 -3.49 -39.67 9.32
CA GLU A 499 -2.40 -39.34 8.39
C GLU A 499 -2.46 -37.87 7.94
N TYR A 500 -3.55 -37.15 8.28
CA TYR A 500 -3.79 -35.76 7.93
C TYR A 500 -3.53 -34.74 9.05
N ILE A 501 -3.34 -35.18 10.30
CA ILE A 501 -3.17 -34.28 11.46
C ILE A 501 -1.87 -33.46 11.36
N GLY A 502 -0.84 -33.99 10.68
CA GLY A 502 0.40 -33.26 10.42
C GLY A 502 0.27 -32.03 9.51
N TYR A 503 -0.82 -31.89 8.74
CA TYR A 503 -1.01 -30.77 7.79
C TYR A 503 -1.63 -29.53 8.40
N ALA A 504 -2.46 -29.67 9.44
CA ALA A 504 -2.91 -28.52 10.23
C ALA A 504 -1.73 -27.74 10.80
N LEU A 505 -0.56 -28.39 10.94
CA LEU A 505 0.70 -27.83 11.43
C LEU A 505 1.67 -27.37 10.32
N LEU A 506 1.34 -27.50 9.03
CA LEU A 506 2.15 -26.93 7.93
C LEU A 506 1.60 -25.60 7.40
N LEU A 507 0.30 -25.34 7.58
CA LEU A 507 -0.24 -23.98 7.51
C LEU A 507 0.55 -23.02 8.40
N PRO A 508 0.87 -23.38 9.66
CA PRO A 508 1.74 -22.55 10.46
C PRO A 508 3.18 -22.52 9.95
N GLN A 509 3.76 -23.41 9.15
CA GLN A 509 5.15 -23.20 8.67
C GLN A 509 5.22 -22.14 7.57
N PHE A 510 4.27 -22.13 6.63
CA PHE A 510 4.15 -21.05 5.63
C PHE A 510 3.70 -19.75 6.30
N LEU A 511 2.64 -19.78 7.13
CA LEU A 511 2.24 -18.60 7.90
C LEU A 511 3.34 -18.16 8.87
N THR A 512 4.10 -19.03 9.52
CA THR A 512 5.20 -18.62 10.43
C THR A 512 6.43 -18.16 9.66
N ASN A 513 6.67 -18.61 8.43
CA ASN A 513 7.70 -18.03 7.57
C ASN A 513 7.25 -16.68 6.99
N LEU A 514 5.97 -16.53 6.66
CA LEU A 514 5.34 -15.29 6.23
C LEU A 514 5.27 -14.27 7.39
N LEU A 515 4.88 -14.72 8.59
CA LEU A 515 4.79 -13.98 9.85
C LEU A 515 6.14 -13.87 10.60
N ARG A 516 7.20 -14.60 10.20
CA ARG A 516 8.57 -14.41 10.75
C ARG A 516 9.20 -13.12 10.28
N THR A 517 8.70 -12.57 9.18
CA THR A 517 9.06 -11.21 8.80
C THR A 517 8.40 -10.27 9.81
N LYS A 518 9.22 -9.62 10.65
CA LYS A 518 8.75 -8.72 11.73
C LYS A 518 7.74 -7.67 11.27
N ILE A 519 7.72 -7.37 9.98
CA ILE A 519 6.87 -6.38 9.32
C ILE A 519 5.46 -6.94 9.10
N LEU A 520 5.31 -8.20 8.65
CA LEU A 520 3.99 -8.76 8.36
C LEU A 520 3.27 -9.19 9.64
N THR A 521 3.99 -9.64 10.66
CA THR A 521 3.41 -9.84 12.01
C THR A 521 2.83 -8.54 12.53
N ALA A 522 3.55 -7.41 12.37
CA ALA A 522 3.06 -6.10 12.76
C ALA A 522 1.83 -5.67 11.94
N ILE A 523 1.81 -5.91 10.63
CA ILE A 523 0.65 -5.60 9.77
C ILE A 523 -0.58 -6.42 10.17
N VAL A 524 -0.43 -7.72 10.43
CA VAL A 524 -1.54 -8.58 10.86
C VAL A 524 -2.02 -8.20 12.27
N ILE A 525 -1.12 -7.88 13.19
CA ILE A 525 -1.48 -7.38 14.53
C ILE A 525 -2.20 -6.03 14.43
N MET A 526 -1.72 -5.11 13.60
CA MET A 526 -2.35 -3.80 13.37
C MET A 526 -3.72 -3.94 12.71
N TYR A 527 -3.87 -4.87 11.77
CA TYR A 527 -5.15 -5.16 11.11
C TYR A 527 -6.17 -5.76 12.09
N VAL A 528 -5.74 -6.72 12.93
CA VAL A 528 -6.60 -7.30 13.97
C VAL A 528 -6.97 -6.27 15.03
N LEU A 529 -6.05 -5.40 15.44
CA LEU A 529 -6.33 -4.29 16.36
C LEU A 529 -7.29 -3.26 15.74
N ALA A 530 -7.11 -2.92 14.47
CA ALA A 530 -8.02 -2.02 13.76
C ALA A 530 -9.45 -2.60 13.67
N LEU A 531 -9.57 -3.90 13.38
CA LEU A 531 -10.86 -4.61 13.39
C LEU A 531 -11.49 -4.63 14.78
N GLN A 532 -10.73 -4.88 15.84
CA GLN A 532 -11.22 -4.87 17.23
C GLN A 532 -11.70 -3.46 17.64
N ILE A 533 -10.95 -2.42 17.28
CA ILE A 533 -11.33 -1.02 17.54
C ILE A 533 -12.60 -0.65 16.77
N PHE A 534 -12.68 -1.02 15.49
CA PHE A 534 -13.86 -0.77 14.67
C PHE A 534 -15.10 -1.49 15.22
N TYR A 535 -14.95 -2.75 15.66
CA TYR A 535 -16.03 -3.50 16.29
C TYR A 535 -16.48 -2.87 17.61
N ALA A 536 -15.55 -2.38 18.43
CA ALA A 536 -15.86 -1.68 19.67
C ALA A 536 -16.56 -0.33 19.44
N GLN A 537 -16.20 0.39 18.38
CA GLN A 537 -16.83 1.66 18.00
C GLN A 537 -18.25 1.46 17.46
N VAL A 538 -18.47 0.41 16.66
CA VAL A 538 -19.81 0.06 16.15
C VAL A 538 -20.71 -0.45 17.29
N ALA A 539 -20.16 -1.20 18.24
CA ALA A 539 -20.91 -1.68 19.41
C ALA A 539 -21.27 -0.57 20.43
N GLN A 540 -20.66 0.62 20.35
CA GLN A 540 -21.01 1.79 21.18
C GLN A 540 -22.06 2.71 20.54
N GLN A 541 -22.44 2.46 19.28
CA GLN A 541 -23.44 3.24 18.54
C GLN A 541 -24.79 2.51 18.36
N ILE A 542 -24.94 1.34 18.99
CA ILE A 542 -26.20 0.60 19.16
C ILE A 542 -26.52 0.61 20.66
#